data_AF-A0A958FH75-F1
#
_entry.id   AF-A0A958FH75-F1
#
_cell.length_a   1.000
_cell.length_b   1.000
_cell.length_c   1.000
_cell.angle_alpha   90.00
_cell.angle_beta   90.00
_cell.angle_gamma   90.00
#
_symmetry.space_group_name_H-M   'P 1'
#
loop_
_entity.id
_entity.type
_entity.pdbx_description
1 polymer ?
#
loop_
_entity_poly.entity_id
_entity_poly.type
_entity_poly.pdbx_seq_one_letter_code
_entity_poly.pdbx_strand_id
1 'polypeptide(L)'
;NSRYADRLPIGKKEILENFEPETLRRFYRDWYRPDLMAVIAVGNFDTAFIEAQIRQTFGELPAAEAPRPRVHFPVPDNDKTIFAIASDPEATGSSVSIYFKKDAREQNSEAAYRQ
;
A
#
# COMPACT_ATOMS: atom_id res chain seq x y z
N ASN A 1 -16.38 -8.36 7.71
CA ASN A 1 -15.26 -7.44 8.01
C ASN A 1 -14.23 -7.47 6.90
N SER A 2 -13.61 -6.32 6.59
CA SER A 2 -12.58 -6.24 5.53
C SER A 2 -11.25 -6.82 6.01
N ARG A 3 -10.43 -7.39 5.10
CA ARG A 3 -9.09 -7.91 5.42
C ARG A 3 -8.15 -6.87 6.03
N TYR A 4 -8.41 -5.58 5.82
CA TYR A 4 -7.63 -4.50 6.41
C TYR A 4 -7.78 -4.43 7.94
N ALA A 5 -8.91 -4.87 8.50
CA ALA A 5 -9.13 -4.87 9.95
C ALA A 5 -8.19 -5.85 10.68
N ASP A 6 -7.78 -6.93 10.01
CA ASP A 6 -6.96 -7.99 10.60
C ASP A 6 -5.46 -7.87 10.23
N ARG A 7 -5.08 -6.86 9.44
CA ARG A 7 -3.75 -6.74 8.82
C ARG A 7 -3.13 -5.37 9.04
N LEU A 8 -2.85 -5.05 10.29
CA LEU A 8 -2.05 -3.87 10.62
C LEU A 8 -0.65 -4.00 9.99
N PRO A 9 -0.13 -2.94 9.32
CA PRO A 9 1.18 -3.00 8.66
C PRO A 9 2.35 -3.39 9.59
N ILE A 10 2.27 -3.03 10.87
CA ILE A 10 3.29 -3.39 11.87
C ILE A 10 3.36 -4.90 12.15
N GLY A 11 2.31 -5.65 11.80
CA GLY A 11 2.24 -7.09 12.03
C GLY A 11 1.97 -7.46 13.49
N LYS A 12 2.36 -8.69 13.86
CA LYS A 12 2.21 -9.24 15.22
C LYS A 12 3.59 -9.52 15.79
N LYS A 13 3.82 -9.13 17.05
CA LYS A 13 5.10 -9.34 17.75
C LYS A 13 5.61 -10.78 17.64
N GLU A 14 4.73 -11.75 17.92
CA GLU A 14 5.06 -13.18 17.83
C GLU A 14 5.59 -13.59 16.45
N ILE A 15 5.04 -13.03 15.37
CA ILE A 15 5.53 -13.31 14.01
C ILE A 15 6.89 -12.64 13.79
N LEU A 16 7.07 -11.41 14.24
CA LEU A 16 8.34 -10.68 14.09
C LEU A 16 9.50 -11.34 14.83
N GLU A 17 9.22 -11.99 15.97
CA GLU A 17 10.24 -12.66 16.77
C GLU A 17 10.58 -14.07 16.26
N ASN A 18 9.68 -14.71 15.49
CA ASN A 18 9.79 -16.15 15.17
C ASN A 18 9.70 -16.48 13.67
N PHE A 19 9.66 -15.51 12.77
CA PHE A 19 9.53 -15.82 11.35
C PHE A 19 10.78 -16.53 10.80
N GLU A 20 10.55 -17.53 9.95
CA GLU A 20 11.64 -18.15 9.19
C GLU A 20 12.19 -17.16 8.15
N PRO A 21 13.53 -16.98 8.03
CA PRO A 21 14.12 -16.05 7.07
C PRO A 21 13.63 -16.25 5.62
N GLU A 22 13.31 -17.48 5.25
CA GLU A 22 12.80 -17.80 3.91
C GLU A 22 11.40 -17.24 3.64
N THR A 23 10.59 -17.00 4.68
CA THR A 23 9.31 -16.32 4.54
C THR A 23 9.48 -14.89 4.05
N LEU A 24 10.49 -14.17 4.56
CA LEU A 24 10.79 -12.81 4.11
C LEU A 24 11.35 -12.81 2.69
N ARG A 25 12.28 -13.72 2.36
CA ARG A 25 12.84 -13.83 1.00
C ARG A 25 11.76 -14.17 -0.03
N ARG A 26 10.86 -15.10 0.31
CA ARG A 26 9.70 -15.42 -0.53
C ARG A 26 8.80 -14.20 -0.73
N PHE A 27 8.49 -13.47 0.34
CA PHE A 27 7.69 -12.24 0.22
C PHE A 27 8.36 -11.22 -0.72
N TYR A 28 9.67 -11.02 -0.58
CA TYR A 28 10.43 -10.15 -1.47
C TYR A 28 10.31 -10.59 -2.93
N ARG A 29 10.59 -11.87 -3.24
CA ARG A 29 10.47 -12.41 -4.61
C ARG A 29 9.05 -12.32 -5.18
N ASP A 30 8.02 -12.52 -4.34
CA ASP A 30 6.62 -12.50 -4.78
C ASP A 30 6.17 -11.09 -5.22
N TRP A 31 6.65 -10.04 -4.54
CA TRP A 31 6.10 -8.69 -4.63
C TRP A 31 7.07 -7.61 -5.14
N TYR A 32 8.38 -7.78 -5.00
CA TYR A 32 9.39 -6.83 -5.49
C TYR A 32 9.78 -7.15 -6.94
N ARG A 33 8.84 -6.96 -7.85
CA ARG A 33 8.98 -7.27 -9.28
C ARG A 33 8.63 -6.07 -10.17
N PRO A 34 9.23 -5.94 -11.37
CA PRO A 34 9.10 -4.74 -12.19
C PRO A 34 7.66 -4.35 -12.57
N ASP A 35 6.75 -5.32 -12.79
CA ASP A 35 5.34 -5.06 -13.12
C ASP A 35 4.53 -4.45 -11.96
N LEU A 36 5.06 -4.50 -10.72
CA LEU A 36 4.47 -3.91 -9.53
C LEU A 36 5.24 -2.69 -9.00
N MET A 37 6.28 -2.25 -9.71
CA MET A 37 7.14 -1.14 -9.32
C MET A 37 6.85 0.11 -10.15
N ALA A 38 7.07 1.27 -9.53
CA ALA A 38 7.11 2.56 -10.20
C ALA A 38 8.31 3.35 -9.70
N VAL A 39 9.02 4.03 -10.61
CA VAL A 39 10.07 4.98 -10.27
C VAL A 39 9.52 6.38 -10.49
N ILE A 40 9.61 7.22 -9.45
CA ILE A 40 9.12 8.59 -9.48
C ILE A 40 10.32 9.52 -9.30
N ALA A 41 10.58 10.38 -10.28
CA ALA A 41 11.63 11.39 -10.23
C ALA A 41 11.00 12.78 -10.27
N VAL A 42 11.28 13.62 -9.26
CA VAL A 42 10.75 14.99 -9.14
C VAL A 42 11.90 15.92 -8.76
N GLY A 43 12.13 16.95 -9.56
CA GLY A 43 13.20 17.91 -9.33
C GLY A 43 13.55 18.72 -10.57
N ASN A 44 14.60 19.53 -10.46
CA ASN A 44 15.15 20.29 -11.59
C ASN A 44 16.32 19.51 -12.22
N PHE A 45 16.03 18.72 -13.25
CA PHE A 45 17.01 17.92 -13.98
C PHE A 45 16.63 17.81 -15.45
N ASP A 46 17.61 17.50 -16.29
CA ASP A 46 17.36 17.12 -17.67
C ASP A 46 16.62 15.78 -17.75
N THR A 47 15.50 15.75 -18.46
CA THR A 47 14.61 14.58 -18.52
C THR A 47 15.25 13.42 -19.27
N ALA A 48 15.96 13.70 -20.37
CA ALA A 48 16.63 12.67 -21.16
C ALA A 48 17.77 12.01 -20.36
N PHE A 49 18.53 12.79 -19.60
CA PHE A 49 19.57 12.29 -18.71
C PHE A 49 18.98 11.34 -17.65
N ILE A 50 17.93 11.75 -16.94
CA ILE A 50 17.32 10.92 -15.90
C ILE A 50 16.66 9.67 -16.49
N GLU A 51 15.98 9.77 -17.63
CA GLU A 51 15.41 8.60 -18.29
C GLU A 51 16.51 7.58 -18.67
N ALA A 52 17.63 8.04 -19.21
CA ALA A 52 18.75 7.17 -19.55
C ALA A 52 19.31 6.46 -18.31
N GLN A 53 19.45 7.17 -17.18
CA GLN A 53 19.90 6.58 -15.91
C GLN A 53 18.90 5.54 -15.36
N ILE A 54 17.61 5.82 -15.43
CA ILE A 54 16.55 4.89 -15.01
C ILE A 54 16.61 3.62 -15.87
N ARG A 55 16.72 3.75 -17.21
CA ARG A 55 16.84 2.61 -18.13
C ARG A 55 18.12 1.82 -17.87
N GLN A 56 19.24 2.48 -17.65
CA GLN A 56 20.51 1.82 -17.32
C GLN A 56 20.42 1.04 -16.00
N THR A 57 19.75 1.58 -14.99
CA THR A 57 19.69 0.99 -13.65
C THR A 57 18.66 -0.14 -13.53
N PHE A 58 17.49 0.03 -14.15
CA PHE A 58 16.34 -0.86 -13.96
C PHE A 58 15.91 -1.61 -15.22
N GLY A 59 16.40 -1.24 -16.40
CA GLY A 59 15.94 -1.77 -17.69
C GLY A 59 16.29 -3.25 -17.91
N GLU A 60 17.30 -3.77 -17.21
CA GLU A 60 17.71 -5.18 -17.28
C GLU A 60 17.04 -6.06 -16.22
N LEU A 61 16.16 -5.50 -15.37
CA LEU A 61 15.46 -6.30 -14.37
C LEU A 61 14.53 -7.31 -15.05
N PRO A 62 14.66 -8.62 -14.74
CA PRO A 62 13.85 -9.64 -15.38
C PRO A 62 12.38 -9.54 -14.95
N ALA A 63 11.48 -9.89 -15.86
CA ALA A 63 10.10 -10.15 -15.50
C ALA A 63 10.01 -11.34 -14.53
N ALA A 64 9.08 -11.29 -13.59
CA ALA A 64 8.88 -12.41 -12.66
C ALA A 64 8.35 -13.64 -13.41
N GLU A 65 8.96 -14.80 -13.16
CA GLU A 65 8.47 -16.09 -13.65
C GLU A 65 7.30 -16.56 -12.79
N ALA A 66 6.17 -16.91 -13.42
CA ALA A 66 4.95 -17.37 -12.76
C ALA A 66 4.53 -16.51 -11.54
N PRO A 67 4.28 -15.20 -11.73
CA PRO A 67 4.04 -14.27 -10.64
C PRO A 67 2.79 -14.62 -9.84
N ARG A 68 2.88 -14.49 -8.50
CA ARG A 68 1.69 -14.57 -7.65
C ARG A 68 0.67 -13.48 -8.07
N PRO A 69 -0.63 -13.82 -8.23
CA PRO A 69 -1.63 -12.83 -8.61
C PRO A 69 -1.83 -11.79 -7.50
N ARG A 70 -1.89 -10.53 -7.90
CA ARG A 70 -2.25 -9.42 -7.01
C ARG A 70 -3.78 -9.37 -6.87
N VAL A 71 -4.27 -9.66 -5.67
CA VAL A 71 -5.71 -9.62 -5.37
C VAL A 71 -6.06 -8.30 -4.72
N HIS A 72 -7.13 -7.66 -5.20
CA HIS A 72 -7.72 -6.49 -4.57
C HIS A 72 -8.76 -6.92 -3.53
N PHE A 73 -8.69 -6.34 -2.34
CA PHE A 73 -9.65 -6.61 -1.27
C PHE A 73 -10.59 -5.42 -1.10
N PRO A 74 -11.91 -5.62 -1.27
CA PRO A 74 -12.85 -4.53 -1.09
C PRO A 74 -12.98 -4.16 0.40
N VAL A 75 -13.41 -2.94 0.62
CA VAL A 75 -13.87 -2.46 1.93
C VAL A 75 -15.39 -2.38 1.83
N PRO A 76 -16.14 -3.40 2.28
CA PRO A 76 -17.59 -3.36 2.23
C PRO A 76 -18.12 -2.24 3.13
N ASP A 77 -19.27 -1.72 2.74
CA ASP A 77 -20.00 -0.76 3.57
C ASP A 77 -20.57 -1.43 4.83
N ASN A 78 -21.15 -0.64 5.73
CA ASN A 78 -21.83 -1.12 6.92
C ASN A 78 -23.34 -1.15 6.67
N ASP A 79 -24.01 -2.25 7.04
CA ASP A 79 -25.48 -2.34 6.97
C ASP A 79 -26.19 -1.32 7.90
N LYS A 80 -25.50 -0.89 8.96
CA LYS A 80 -25.99 0.04 9.98
C LYS A 80 -24.87 0.96 10.45
N THR A 81 -25.23 2.09 11.05
CA THR A 81 -24.28 2.98 11.72
C THR A 81 -23.55 2.25 12.84
N ILE A 82 -22.23 2.38 12.85
CA ILE A 82 -21.34 1.85 13.89
C ILE A 82 -20.76 3.04 14.64
N PHE A 83 -20.68 2.95 15.96
CA PHE A 83 -20.01 3.96 16.80
C PHE A 83 -18.99 3.27 17.71
N ALA A 84 -17.95 4.01 18.07
CA ALA A 84 -16.96 3.60 19.06
C ALA A 84 -16.69 4.78 19.98
N ILE A 85 -16.54 4.50 21.28
CA ILE A 85 -16.11 5.47 22.28
C ILE A 85 -14.79 4.95 22.81
N ALA A 86 -13.74 5.76 22.67
CA ALA A 86 -12.42 5.46 23.20
C ALA A 86 -12.03 6.58 24.17
N SER A 87 -11.48 6.20 25.32
CA SER A 87 -10.96 7.09 26.34
C SER A 87 -9.58 6.62 26.73
N ASP A 88 -8.65 7.56 26.87
CA ASP A 88 -7.26 7.30 27.22
C ASP A 88 -6.77 8.39 28.19
N PRO A 89 -6.20 8.06 29.36
CA PRO A 89 -5.64 9.04 30.28
C PRO A 89 -4.54 9.94 29.68
N GLU A 90 -3.87 9.49 28.63
CA GLU A 90 -2.85 10.25 27.91
C GLU A 90 -3.46 11.22 26.88
N ALA A 91 -4.76 11.14 26.61
CA ALA A 91 -5.45 12.04 25.68
C ALA A 91 -5.52 13.46 26.25
N THR A 92 -5.01 14.43 25.51
CA THR A 92 -4.95 15.85 25.91
C THR A 92 -6.25 16.63 25.64
N GLY A 93 -7.25 15.99 25.04
CA GLY A 93 -8.52 16.62 24.70
C GLY A 93 -9.56 15.63 24.17
N SER A 94 -10.79 16.13 23.96
CA SER A 94 -11.91 15.35 23.43
C SER A 94 -12.26 15.80 22.01
N SER A 95 -12.60 14.85 21.15
CA SER A 95 -13.08 15.13 19.79
C SER A 95 -14.18 14.14 19.39
N VAL A 96 -15.02 14.57 18.46
CA VAL A 96 -16.04 13.73 17.82
C VAL A 96 -15.83 13.80 16.32
N SER A 97 -15.89 12.65 15.65
CA SER A 97 -15.75 12.57 14.20
C SER A 97 -16.79 11.63 13.61
N ILE A 98 -17.33 12.01 12.45
CA ILE A 98 -18.29 11.22 11.69
C ILE A 98 -17.65 10.89 10.35
N TYR A 99 -17.63 9.61 10.00
CA TYR A 99 -17.02 9.11 8.77
C TYR A 99 -18.07 8.41 7.92
N PHE A 100 -17.98 8.61 6.61
CA PHE A 100 -18.79 7.91 5.61
C PHE A 100 -17.88 7.12 4.68
N LYS A 101 -18.18 5.85 4.47
CA LYS A 101 -17.53 5.06 3.44
C LYS A 101 -18.07 5.49 2.07
N LYS A 102 -17.19 5.53 1.08
CA LYS A 102 -17.53 5.80 -0.32
C LYS A 102 -16.75 4.81 -1.18
N ASP A 103 -17.29 4.53 -2.36
CA ASP A 103 -16.58 3.72 -3.34
C ASP A 103 -15.24 4.36 -3.72
N ALA A 104 -14.25 3.51 -3.97
CA ALA A 104 -12.95 3.95 -4.43
C ALA A 104 -13.10 4.62 -5.79
N ARG A 105 -12.54 5.83 -5.93
CA ARG A 105 -12.49 6.53 -7.23
C ARG A 105 -11.33 5.97 -8.05
N GLU A 106 -11.53 5.85 -9.35
CA GLU A 106 -10.42 5.61 -10.27
C GLU A 106 -9.51 6.85 -10.27
N GLN A 107 -8.21 6.64 -10.07
CA GLN A 107 -7.18 7.72 -10.09
C GLN A 107 -6.13 7.44 -11.18
N ASN A 108 -6.57 6.88 -12.30
CA ASN A 108 -5.74 6.50 -13.44
C ASN A 108 -5.44 7.66 -14.41
N SER A 109 -5.98 8.86 -14.16
CA SER A 109 -5.73 10.04 -14.98
C SER A 109 -5.57 11.30 -14.14
N GLU A 110 -4.85 12.28 -14.68
CA GLU A 110 -4.72 13.60 -14.07
C GLU A 110 -6.09 14.28 -13.85
N ALA A 111 -7.00 14.11 -14.81
CA ALA A 111 -8.37 14.63 -14.72
C ALA A 111 -9.16 13.99 -13.57
N ALA A 112 -8.91 12.71 -13.26
CA ALA A 112 -9.55 12.02 -12.14
C ALA A 112 -8.92 12.38 -10.78
N TYR A 113 -7.63 12.73 -10.75
CA TYR A 113 -6.94 13.19 -9.54
C TYR A 113 -7.36 14.60 -9.09
N ARG A 114 -7.63 15.51 -10.03
CA ARG A 114 -7.96 16.92 -9.75
C ARG A 114 -9.43 17.17 -9.32
N GLN A 115 -10.25 16.14 -9.16
CA GLN A 115 -11.68 16.20 -8.77
C GLN A 115 -11.91 15.69 -7.34
#